data_AF-A0A443R8D0-F1
#
_entry.id   AF-A0A443R8D0-F1
#
_cell.length_a   1.000
_cell.length_b   1.000
_cell.length_c   1.000
_cell.angle_alpha   90.00
_cell.angle_beta   90.00
_cell.angle_gamma   90.00
#
_symmetry.space_group_name_H-M   'P 1'
#
loop_
_entity.id
_entity.type
_entity.pdbx_description
1 polymer ?
#
loop_
_entity_poly.entity_id
_entity_poly.type
_entity_poly.pdbx_seq_one_letter_code
_entity_poly.pdbx_strand_id
1 'polypeptide(L)'
;MVKVASQNKGFKYILTVIDVLSKFAFAVPLKTKKPEQVLKSLKDIFRFRKPVNIQSDKGKEFVNKIMENFFKKQGMNHYVSQNEDVKCAVVERFNRTLKSKLFKYFTANDTTTYVDVLNEFVQSYNNTVHSSIKMKPKDVNIDTDHIAFKNLFDGKTKREMLLKNIEPKLMQGDNVRISKNKGKIFAKLQ
;
A
#
# COMPACT_ATOMS: atom_id res chain seq x y z
N MET A 1 -9.49 4.34 -15.70
CA MET A 1 -10.95 4.42 -15.48
C MET A 1 -11.58 5.75 -15.94
N VAL A 2 -10.82 6.85 -16.16
CA VAL A 2 -11.41 8.15 -16.55
C VAL A 2 -12.30 8.11 -17.81
N LYS A 3 -11.90 7.35 -18.83
CA LYS A 3 -12.65 7.22 -20.10
C LYS A 3 -14.00 6.49 -19.96
N VAL A 4 -14.22 5.77 -18.86
CA VAL A 4 -15.43 4.96 -18.63
C VAL A 4 -16.27 5.51 -17.47
N ALA A 5 -16.07 6.79 -17.12
CA ALA A 5 -16.70 7.39 -15.95
C ALA A 5 -18.22 7.51 -16.06
N SER A 6 -18.76 7.71 -17.27
CA SER A 6 -20.20 7.80 -17.50
C SER A 6 -20.91 6.49 -17.16
N GLN A 7 -20.36 5.35 -17.59
CA GLN A 7 -20.86 4.02 -17.25
C GLN A 7 -20.68 3.69 -15.75
N ASN A 8 -19.78 4.40 -15.08
CA ASN A 8 -19.43 4.17 -13.68
C ASN A 8 -19.96 5.26 -12.74
N LYS A 9 -21.18 5.78 -12.97
CA LYS A 9 -21.85 6.74 -12.06
C LYS A 9 -20.99 8.00 -11.75
N GLY A 10 -20.09 8.37 -12.67
CA GLY A 10 -19.14 9.47 -12.54
C GLY A 10 -17.84 9.15 -11.78
N PHE A 11 -17.62 7.90 -11.35
CA PHE A 11 -16.40 7.47 -10.65
C PHE A 11 -15.24 7.27 -11.63
N LYS A 12 -14.13 7.98 -11.39
CA LYS A 12 -12.98 8.10 -12.29
C LYS A 12 -11.72 7.43 -11.76
N TYR A 13 -11.63 7.27 -10.44
CA TYR A 13 -10.44 6.79 -9.74
C TYR A 13 -10.82 5.72 -8.73
N ILE A 14 -9.84 4.97 -8.27
CA ILE A 14 -9.97 4.02 -7.18
C ILE A 14 -8.85 4.35 -6.20
N LEU A 15 -9.21 4.71 -4.97
CA LEU A 15 -8.26 4.81 -3.86
C LEU A 15 -8.00 3.40 -3.33
N THR A 16 -6.75 2.98 -3.30
CA THR A 16 -6.36 1.71 -2.70
C THR A 16 -5.51 1.92 -1.46
N VAL A 17 -5.80 1.14 -0.43
CA VAL A 17 -5.08 1.13 0.84
C VAL A 17 -4.83 -0.32 1.19
N ILE A 18 -3.62 -0.64 1.62
CA ILE A 18 -3.28 -2.01 2.03
C ILE A 18 -2.49 -1.98 3.34
N ASP A 19 -2.89 -2.83 4.27
CA ASP A 19 -2.15 -3.09 5.49
C ASP A 19 -0.92 -3.95 5.15
N VAL A 20 0.28 -3.47 5.51
CA VAL A 20 1.53 -4.11 5.09
C VAL A 20 1.75 -5.45 5.79
N LEU A 21 1.29 -5.65 7.02
CA LEU A 21 1.50 -6.90 7.75
C LEU A 21 0.49 -7.95 7.29
N SER A 22 -0.79 -7.65 7.44
CA SER A 22 -1.90 -8.57 7.14
C SER A 22 -2.17 -8.73 5.65
N LYS A 23 -1.66 -7.84 4.81
CA LYS A 23 -2.04 -7.69 3.39
C LYS A 23 -3.52 -7.38 3.20
N PHE A 24 -4.25 -7.00 4.26
CA PHE A 24 -5.67 -6.67 4.14
C PHE A 24 -5.82 -5.40 3.31
N ALA A 25 -6.60 -5.47 2.23
CA ALA A 25 -6.73 -4.39 1.27
C ALA A 25 -8.13 -3.77 1.28
N PHE A 26 -8.16 -2.49 0.95
CA PHE A 26 -9.35 -1.69 0.71
C PHE A 26 -9.24 -1.06 -0.68
N ALA A 27 -10.37 -0.94 -1.39
CA ALA A 27 -10.47 -0.16 -2.61
C ALA A 27 -11.78 0.64 -2.61
N VAL A 28 -11.69 1.95 -2.80
CA VAL A 28 -12.84 2.87 -2.75
C VAL A 28 -12.93 3.65 -4.06
N PRO A 29 -14.08 3.63 -4.78
CA PRO A 29 -14.22 4.40 -6.00
C PRO A 29 -14.35 5.89 -5.68
N LEU A 30 -13.61 6.73 -6.39
CA LEU A 30 -13.61 8.19 -6.22
C LEU A 30 -13.98 8.90 -7.52
N LYS A 31 -14.78 9.97 -7.39
CA LYS A 31 -15.14 10.86 -8.50
C LYS A 31 -14.02 11.86 -8.80
N THR A 32 -13.32 12.32 -7.77
CA THR A 32 -12.20 13.26 -7.86
C THR A 32 -11.04 12.82 -6.97
N LYS A 33 -9.85 13.33 -7.26
CA LYS A 33 -8.65 13.17 -6.41
C LYS A 33 -8.46 14.35 -5.44
N LYS A 34 -9.49 15.18 -5.24
CA LYS A 34 -9.36 16.32 -4.33
C LYS A 34 -9.09 15.82 -2.90
N PRO A 35 -8.20 16.48 -2.13
CA PRO A 35 -7.84 16.06 -0.79
C PRO A 35 -9.04 15.79 0.14
N GLU A 36 -10.11 16.56 0.03
CA GLU A 36 -11.31 16.43 0.86
C GLU A 36 -12.03 15.10 0.61
N GLN A 37 -12.13 14.68 -0.66
CA GLN A 37 -12.75 13.42 -1.04
C GLN A 37 -11.89 12.22 -0.63
N VAL A 38 -10.56 12.33 -0.78
CA VAL A 38 -9.63 11.29 -0.34
C VAL A 38 -9.67 11.18 1.19
N LEU A 39 -9.68 12.29 1.91
CA LEU A 39 -9.74 12.31 3.37
C LEU A 39 -11.04 11.67 3.87
N LYS A 40 -12.19 11.97 3.26
CA LYS A 40 -13.46 11.33 3.61
C LYS A 40 -13.35 9.81 3.51
N SER A 41 -12.78 9.32 2.41
CA SER A 41 -12.62 7.89 2.17
C SER A 41 -11.63 7.24 3.15
N LEU A 42 -10.53 7.92 3.49
CA LEU A 42 -9.59 7.46 4.50
C LEU A 42 -10.21 7.39 5.89
N LYS A 43 -11.03 8.39 6.27
CA LYS A 43 -11.77 8.35 7.54
C LYS A 43 -12.69 7.13 7.61
N ASP A 44 -13.40 6.82 6.54
CA ASP A 44 -14.28 5.65 6.48
C ASP A 44 -13.48 4.35 6.63
N ILE A 45 -12.32 4.22 5.96
CA ILE A 45 -11.42 3.05 6.12
C ILE A 45 -10.89 2.95 7.56
N PHE A 46 -10.44 4.06 8.15
CA PHE A 46 -9.83 4.07 9.48
C PHE A 46 -10.81 3.84 10.63
N ARG A 47 -12.13 3.90 10.38
CA ARG A 47 -13.14 3.40 11.33
C ARG A 47 -13.04 1.90 11.53
N PHE A 48 -12.64 1.15 10.49
CA PHE A 48 -12.51 -0.30 10.54
C PHE A 48 -11.11 -0.75 10.94
N ARG A 49 -10.07 -0.11 10.37
CA ARG A 49 -8.66 -0.43 10.67
C ARG A 49 -7.84 0.86 10.71
N LYS A 50 -7.54 1.35 11.92
CA LYS A 50 -6.73 2.54 12.14
C LYS A 50 -5.23 2.17 12.21
N PRO A 51 -4.38 2.69 11.29
CA PRO A 51 -2.95 2.46 11.35
C PRO A 51 -2.27 3.41 12.36
N VAL A 52 -1.09 3.00 12.84
CA VAL A 52 -0.16 3.91 13.55
C VAL A 52 0.70 4.69 12.55
N ASN A 53 1.12 4.01 11.49
CA ASN A 53 2.00 4.55 10.45
C ASN A 53 1.31 4.44 9.10
N ILE A 54 1.24 5.55 8.38
CA ILE A 54 0.74 5.62 7.00
C ILE A 54 1.89 5.97 6.09
N GLN A 55 1.91 5.33 4.93
CA GLN A 55 2.82 5.69 3.87
C GLN A 55 2.07 5.94 2.56
N SER A 56 2.42 7.01 1.87
CA SER A 56 1.91 7.35 0.54
C SER A 56 3.04 7.78 -0.40
N ASP A 57 2.71 7.92 -1.68
CA ASP A 57 3.54 8.65 -2.63
C ASP A 57 3.48 10.18 -2.38
N LYS A 58 4.15 10.94 -3.24
CA LYS A 58 4.18 12.41 -3.24
C LYS A 58 2.93 13.05 -3.88
N GLY A 59 1.86 12.29 -4.08
CA GLY A 59 0.61 12.77 -4.64
C GLY A 59 0.05 13.95 -3.84
N LYS A 60 -0.40 15.00 -4.52
CA LYS A 60 -0.96 16.21 -3.90
C LYS A 60 -2.25 15.88 -3.12
N GLU A 61 -2.92 14.79 -3.48
CA GLU A 61 -4.05 14.25 -2.74
C GLU A 61 -3.70 13.80 -1.31
N PHE A 62 -2.45 13.37 -1.07
CA PHE A 62 -1.96 12.89 0.22
C PHE A 62 -1.06 13.91 0.94
N VAL A 63 -0.32 14.73 0.18
CA VAL A 63 0.62 15.72 0.71
C VAL A 63 0.01 17.12 0.64
N ASN A 64 -0.72 17.49 1.68
CA ASN A 64 -1.35 18.81 1.84
C ASN A 64 -1.70 19.07 3.32
N LYS A 65 -1.98 20.34 3.67
CA LYS A 65 -2.29 20.76 5.05
C LYS A 65 -3.50 20.05 5.66
N ILE A 66 -4.51 19.71 4.85
CA ILE A 66 -5.73 19.03 5.32
C ILE A 66 -5.37 17.61 5.82
N MET A 67 -4.59 16.88 5.04
CA MET A 67 -4.10 15.54 5.39
C MET A 67 -3.14 15.60 6.57
N GLU A 68 -2.17 16.52 6.56
CA GLU A 68 -1.20 16.69 7.63
C GLU A 68 -1.90 16.96 8.98
N ASN A 69 -2.84 17.89 9.02
CA ASN A 69 -3.61 18.21 10.22
C ASN A 69 -4.43 17.01 10.70
N PHE A 70 -5.03 16.25 9.77
CA PHE A 70 -5.79 15.06 10.11
C PHE A 70 -4.90 13.97 10.72
N PHE A 71 -3.77 13.64 10.11
CA PHE A 71 -2.86 12.62 10.62
C PHE A 71 -2.30 13.01 12.00
N LYS A 72 -1.87 14.27 12.17
CA LYS A 72 -1.44 14.80 13.47
C LYS A 72 -2.54 14.69 14.53
N LYS A 73 -3.77 15.14 14.22
CA LYS A 73 -4.90 15.05 15.15
C LYS A 73 -5.23 13.61 15.54
N GLN A 74 -5.00 12.66 14.64
CA GLN A 74 -5.26 11.24 14.87
C GLN A 74 -4.09 10.50 15.54
N GLY A 75 -2.95 11.16 15.78
CA GLY A 75 -1.74 10.54 16.31
C GLY A 75 -1.09 9.55 15.34
N MET A 76 -1.27 9.76 14.02
CA MET A 76 -0.72 8.90 12.98
C MET A 76 0.54 9.52 12.37
N ASN A 77 1.57 8.71 12.18
CA ASN A 77 2.78 9.13 11.49
C ASN A 77 2.59 8.98 9.98
N HIS A 78 2.67 10.07 9.23
CA HIS A 78 2.60 10.04 7.77
C HIS A 78 4.00 10.14 7.15
N TYR A 79 4.38 9.08 6.44
CA TYR A 79 5.62 9.00 5.69
C TYR A 79 5.33 9.17 4.20
N VAL A 80 6.14 10.01 3.55
CA VAL A 80 6.07 10.20 2.10
C VAL A 80 7.24 9.46 1.47
N SER A 81 6.96 8.54 0.54
CA SER A 81 7.99 7.79 -0.18
C SER A 81 8.92 8.75 -0.94
N GLN A 82 10.22 8.72 -0.62
CA GLN A 82 11.25 9.39 -1.43
C GLN A 82 11.79 8.47 -2.53
N ASN A 83 11.90 7.17 -2.25
CA ASN A 83 12.14 6.09 -3.21
C ASN A 83 10.86 5.26 -3.30
N GLU A 84 10.12 5.42 -4.40
CA GLU A 84 8.83 4.78 -4.65
C GLU A 84 8.95 3.24 -4.67
N ASP A 85 10.07 2.74 -5.18
CA ASP A 85 10.30 1.32 -5.52
C ASP A 85 10.12 0.31 -4.36
N VAL A 86 10.48 0.64 -3.11
CA VAL A 86 10.57 -0.39 -2.06
C VAL A 86 9.30 -0.50 -1.23
N LYS A 87 8.66 0.63 -0.91
CA LYS A 87 7.55 0.67 0.06
C LYS A 87 6.18 0.83 -0.59
N CYS A 88 6.09 1.47 -1.77
CA CYS A 88 4.87 1.44 -2.57
C CYS A 88 4.66 0.10 -3.30
N ALA A 89 5.70 -0.75 -3.39
CA ALA A 89 5.63 -2.06 -4.04
C ALA A 89 4.48 -2.96 -3.55
N VAL A 90 4.12 -2.89 -2.26
CA VAL A 90 3.02 -3.70 -1.70
C VAL A 90 1.67 -3.26 -2.28
N VAL A 91 1.39 -1.96 -2.27
CA VAL A 91 0.16 -1.41 -2.84
C VAL A 91 0.14 -1.53 -4.37
N GLU A 92 1.28 -1.38 -5.03
CA GLU A 92 1.41 -1.59 -6.47
C GLU A 92 1.11 -3.03 -6.89
N ARG A 93 1.61 -4.00 -6.13
CA ARG A 93 1.31 -5.42 -6.35
C ARG A 93 -0.18 -5.69 -6.20
N PHE A 94 -0.81 -5.13 -5.15
CA PHE A 94 -2.26 -5.22 -4.98
C PHE A 94 -3.01 -4.57 -6.15
N ASN A 95 -2.61 -3.36 -6.55
CA ASN A 95 -3.19 -2.64 -7.69
C ASN A 95 -3.13 -3.47 -8.97
N ARG A 96 -2.01 -4.18 -9.22
CA ARG A 96 -1.86 -5.08 -10.36
C ARG A 96 -2.83 -6.26 -10.29
N THR A 97 -2.97 -6.89 -9.12
CA THR A 97 -3.93 -7.98 -8.91
C THR A 97 -5.37 -7.51 -9.12
N LEU A 98 -5.75 -6.38 -8.54
CA LEU A 98 -7.09 -5.82 -8.68
C LEU A 98 -7.40 -5.45 -10.13
N LYS A 99 -6.46 -4.79 -10.82
CA LYS A 99 -6.58 -4.51 -12.26
C LYS A 99 -6.78 -5.79 -13.06
N SER A 100 -5.98 -6.83 -12.82
CA SER A 100 -6.10 -8.10 -13.54
C SER A 100 -7.49 -8.73 -13.38
N LYS A 101 -8.05 -8.73 -12.14
CA LYS A 101 -9.42 -9.21 -11.90
C LYS A 101 -10.46 -8.38 -12.65
N LEU A 102 -10.35 -7.05 -12.58
CA LEU A 102 -11.25 -6.13 -13.27
C LEU A 102 -11.23 -6.31 -14.79
N PHE A 103 -10.04 -6.40 -15.40
CA PHE A 103 -9.94 -6.58 -16.85
C PHE A 103 -10.50 -7.92 -17.31
N LYS A 104 -10.27 -9.01 -16.57
CA LYS A 104 -10.90 -10.31 -16.87
C LYS A 104 -12.42 -10.22 -16.81
N TYR A 105 -12.96 -9.54 -15.80
CA TYR A 105 -14.39 -9.31 -15.67
C TYR A 105 -14.95 -8.48 -16.82
N PHE A 106 -14.26 -7.40 -17.22
CA PHE A 106 -14.66 -6.58 -18.36
C PHE A 106 -14.76 -7.39 -19.65
N THR A 107 -13.77 -8.23 -19.93
CA THR A 107 -13.76 -9.10 -21.12
C THR A 107 -14.86 -10.16 -21.05
N ALA A 108 -15.07 -10.80 -19.90
CA ALA A 108 -16.04 -11.88 -19.77
C ALA A 108 -17.50 -11.41 -19.83
N ASN A 109 -17.77 -10.16 -19.45
CA ASN A 109 -19.14 -9.63 -19.33
C ASN A 109 -19.42 -8.49 -20.34
N ASP A 110 -18.51 -8.26 -21.29
CA ASP A 110 -18.56 -7.16 -22.27
C ASP A 110 -18.99 -5.82 -21.64
N THR A 111 -18.32 -5.44 -20.54
CA THR A 111 -18.68 -4.26 -19.75
C THR A 111 -17.47 -3.50 -19.27
N THR A 112 -17.67 -2.22 -18.94
CA THR A 112 -16.66 -1.39 -18.27
C THR A 112 -17.12 -0.89 -16.91
N THR A 113 -18.29 -1.33 -16.44
CA THR A 113 -18.84 -0.99 -15.13
C THR A 113 -18.13 -1.80 -14.05
N TYR A 114 -17.40 -1.13 -13.17
CA TYR A 114 -16.66 -1.74 -12.07
C TYR A 114 -17.20 -1.39 -10.69
N VAL A 115 -17.94 -0.28 -10.56
CA VAL A 115 -18.33 0.27 -9.25
C VAL A 115 -19.12 -0.74 -8.43
N ASP A 116 -19.99 -1.49 -9.09
CA ASP A 116 -20.90 -2.43 -8.43
C ASP A 116 -20.20 -3.73 -7.99
N VAL A 117 -19.13 -4.13 -8.69
CA VAL A 117 -18.38 -5.38 -8.42
C VAL A 117 -17.07 -5.15 -7.66
N LEU A 118 -16.66 -3.89 -7.47
CA LEU A 118 -15.36 -3.56 -6.87
C LEU A 118 -15.22 -4.15 -5.45
N ASN A 119 -16.27 -4.06 -4.64
CA ASN A 119 -16.25 -4.59 -3.28
C ASN A 119 -16.07 -6.11 -3.26
N GLU A 120 -16.75 -6.83 -4.17
CA GLU A 120 -16.63 -8.28 -4.30
C GLU A 120 -15.20 -8.71 -4.67
N PHE A 121 -14.53 -7.98 -5.56
CA PHE A 121 -13.13 -8.30 -5.91
C PHE A 121 -12.17 -8.08 -4.76
N VAL A 122 -12.38 -7.02 -3.95
CA VAL A 122 -11.60 -6.76 -2.75
C VAL A 122 -11.85 -7.83 -1.70
N GLN A 123 -13.12 -8.19 -1.46
CA GLN A 123 -13.48 -9.28 -0.55
C GLN A 123 -12.88 -10.60 -1.01
N SER A 124 -12.98 -10.94 -2.29
CA SER A 124 -12.36 -12.12 -2.89
C SER A 124 -10.84 -12.14 -2.64
N TYR A 125 -10.15 -11.00 -2.81
CA TYR A 125 -8.73 -10.88 -2.48
C TYR A 125 -8.47 -11.14 -0.98
N ASN A 126 -9.20 -10.47 -0.09
CA ASN A 126 -9.03 -10.62 1.35
C ASN A 126 -9.38 -12.03 1.87
N ASN A 127 -10.22 -12.78 1.14
CA ASN A 127 -10.61 -14.17 1.42
C ASN A 127 -9.70 -15.23 0.77
N THR A 128 -8.70 -14.84 -0.02
CA THR A 128 -7.78 -15.78 -0.69
C THR A 128 -6.47 -15.86 0.08
N VAL A 129 -5.90 -17.06 0.21
CA VAL A 129 -4.60 -17.25 0.87
C VAL A 129 -3.54 -16.43 0.13
N HIS A 130 -2.87 -15.53 0.86
CA HIS A 130 -1.85 -14.67 0.29
C HIS A 130 -0.46 -15.29 0.45
N SER A 131 0.26 -15.43 -0.67
CA SER A 131 1.49 -16.24 -0.76
C SER A 131 2.62 -15.83 0.20
N SER A 132 2.71 -14.55 0.57
CA SER A 132 3.75 -14.04 1.48
C SER A 132 3.47 -14.28 2.96
N ILE A 133 2.19 -14.28 3.36
CA ILE A 133 1.78 -14.46 4.77
C ILE A 133 1.26 -15.87 5.04
N LYS A 134 1.08 -16.69 4.00
CA LYS A 134 0.57 -18.08 4.05
C LYS A 134 -0.79 -18.23 4.73
N MET A 135 -1.57 -17.15 4.77
CA MET A 135 -2.91 -17.10 5.35
C MET A 135 -3.78 -16.11 4.57
N LYS A 136 -5.10 -16.14 4.80
CA LYS A 136 -6.00 -15.16 4.17
C LYS A 136 -5.83 -13.81 4.86
N PRO A 137 -5.74 -12.69 4.13
CA PRO A 137 -5.60 -11.38 4.75
C PRO A 137 -6.65 -11.05 5.81
N LYS A 138 -7.90 -11.51 5.62
CA LYS A 138 -8.98 -11.30 6.58
C LYS A 138 -8.79 -12.04 7.92
N ASP A 139 -8.03 -13.13 7.92
CA ASP A 139 -7.86 -13.99 9.10
C ASP A 139 -6.72 -13.48 10.00
N VAL A 140 -5.97 -12.47 9.55
CA VAL A 140 -4.92 -11.83 10.36
C VAL A 140 -5.55 -10.85 11.35
N ASN A 141 -5.42 -11.19 12.62
CA ASN A 141 -5.89 -10.45 13.79
C ASN A 141 -4.79 -10.43 14.88
N ILE A 142 -5.08 -9.90 16.06
CA ILE A 142 -4.08 -9.76 17.13
C ILE A 142 -3.49 -11.10 17.60
N ASP A 143 -4.26 -12.19 17.50
CA ASP A 143 -3.82 -13.52 17.93
C ASP A 143 -2.99 -14.22 16.86
N THR A 144 -3.04 -13.77 15.60
CA THR A 144 -2.44 -14.45 14.45
C THR A 144 -1.43 -13.60 13.69
N ASP A 145 -1.28 -12.32 14.05
CA ASP A 145 -0.36 -11.39 13.42
C ASP A 145 1.12 -11.83 13.52
N HIS A 146 1.47 -12.51 14.61
CA HIS A 146 2.79 -13.07 14.85
C HIS A 146 3.13 -14.16 13.81
N ILE A 147 2.14 -14.92 13.35
CA ILE A 147 2.29 -15.90 12.27
C ILE A 147 2.55 -15.20 10.94
N ALA A 148 1.75 -14.16 10.63
CA ALA A 148 1.95 -13.36 9.43
C ALA A 148 3.34 -12.70 9.41
N PHE A 149 3.78 -12.16 10.56
CA PHE A 149 5.10 -11.57 10.74
C PHE A 149 6.19 -12.61 10.49
N LYS A 150 6.11 -13.77 11.15
CA LYS A 150 7.05 -14.88 10.98
C LYS A 150 7.18 -15.29 9.51
N ASN A 151 6.07 -15.39 8.79
CA ASN A 151 6.05 -15.77 7.37
C ASN A 151 6.65 -14.69 6.45
N LEU A 152 6.48 -13.40 6.77
CA LEU A 152 7.02 -12.30 5.97
C LEU A 152 8.54 -12.12 6.11
N PHE A 153 9.09 -12.46 7.26
CA PHE A 153 10.49 -12.19 7.61
C PHE A 153 11.34 -13.47 7.73
N ASP A 154 10.87 -14.57 7.14
CA ASP A 154 11.54 -15.88 7.11
C ASP A 154 11.89 -16.40 8.52
N GLY A 155 10.91 -16.43 9.42
CA GLY A 155 11.10 -16.93 10.77
C GLY A 155 11.67 -15.91 11.75
N LYS A 156 12.20 -14.78 11.27
CA LYS A 156 12.91 -13.82 12.11
C LYS A 156 11.98 -13.11 13.07
N THR A 157 12.34 -13.06 14.35
CA THR A 157 11.66 -12.19 15.32
C THR A 157 12.07 -10.73 15.13
N LYS A 158 11.24 -9.78 15.58
CA LYS A 158 11.62 -8.35 15.58
C LYS A 158 12.94 -8.14 16.33
N ARG A 159 13.15 -8.86 17.43
CA ARG A 159 14.40 -8.82 18.19
C ARG A 159 15.58 -9.34 17.36
N GLU A 160 15.46 -10.48 16.69
CA GLU A 160 16.51 -10.98 15.77
C GLU A 160 16.79 -10.01 14.62
N MET A 161 15.76 -9.35 14.07
CA MET A 161 15.94 -8.34 13.03
C MET A 161 16.72 -7.13 13.53
N LEU A 162 16.53 -6.74 14.79
CA LEU A 162 17.25 -5.63 15.42
C LEU A 162 18.66 -6.04 15.90
N LEU A 163 18.84 -7.29 16.32
CA LEU A 163 20.10 -7.85 16.78
C LEU A 163 21.02 -8.32 15.66
N LYS A 164 20.52 -8.44 14.42
CA LYS A 164 21.40 -8.54 13.26
C LYS A 164 22.25 -7.27 13.24
N ASN A 165 23.49 -7.39 13.70
CA ASN A 165 24.56 -6.48 13.35
C ASN A 165 24.63 -6.47 11.82
N ILE A 166 23.95 -5.50 11.20
CA ILE A 166 24.20 -5.19 9.81
C ILE A 166 25.58 -4.57 9.83
N GLU A 167 26.61 -5.39 9.63
CA GLU A 167 27.94 -4.87 9.41
C GLU A 167 27.83 -3.84 8.29
N PRO A 168 28.28 -2.60 8.53
CA PRO A 168 28.18 -1.57 7.53
C PRO A 168 28.92 -2.06 6.28
N LYS A 169 28.21 -2.12 5.15
CA LYS A 169 28.79 -2.59 3.87
C LYS A 169 29.97 -1.74 3.40
N LEU A 170 30.13 -0.55 3.98
CA LEU A 170 31.15 0.44 3.66
C LEU A 170 31.88 0.81 4.95
N MET A 171 33.20 0.79 4.91
CA MET A 171 34.07 1.20 6.00
C MET A 171 34.62 2.61 5.71
N GLN A 172 35.04 3.32 6.76
CA GLN A 172 35.71 4.61 6.59
C GLN A 172 36.98 4.40 5.75
N GLY A 173 37.12 5.18 4.67
CA GLY A 173 38.22 5.06 3.71
C GLY A 173 37.89 4.26 2.44
N ASP A 174 36.71 3.64 2.35
CA ASP A 174 36.29 2.98 1.11
C ASP A 174 36.07 3.99 -0.03
N ASN A 175 36.67 3.72 -1.18
CA ASN A 175 36.39 4.46 -2.41
C ASN A 175 35.01 4.06 -2.95
N VAL A 176 34.13 5.05 -3.11
CA VAL A 176 32.72 4.84 -3.48
C VAL A 176 32.31 5.70 -4.68
N ARG A 177 31.43 5.15 -5.53
CA ARG A 177 30.68 5.91 -6.55
C ARG A 177 29.39 6.45 -5.94
N ILE A 178 29.04 7.68 -6.32
CA ILE A 178 27.81 8.36 -5.89
C ILE A 178 26.88 8.48 -7.09
N SER A 179 25.65 7.97 -6.97
CA SER A 179 24.62 8.17 -8.00
C SER A 179 24.05 9.58 -7.93
N LYS A 180 24.12 10.35 -9.02
CA LYS A 180 23.54 11.70 -9.09
C LYS A 180 22.00 11.72 -9.12
N ASN A 181 21.36 10.65 -9.61
CA ASN A 181 19.91 10.64 -9.91
C ASN A 181 19.05 9.89 -8.87
N LYS A 182 19.63 9.08 -7.97
CA LYS A 182 18.89 8.27 -6.98
C LYS A 182 19.12 8.69 -5.52
N GLY A 183 19.55 9.92 -5.28
CA GLY A 183 19.97 10.40 -3.96
C GLY A 183 21.35 9.87 -3.54
N LYS A 184 21.77 10.17 -2.30
CA LYS A 184 23.08 9.78 -1.72
C LYS A 184 23.19 8.27 -1.48
N ILE A 185 23.23 7.47 -2.55
CA ILE A 185 23.50 6.04 -2.51
C ILE A 185 24.96 5.85 -2.90
N PHE A 186 25.74 5.28 -1.98
CA PHE A 186 27.15 4.96 -2.16
C PHE A 186 27.29 3.51 -2.60
N ALA A 187 28.11 3.26 -3.62
CA ALA A 187 28.46 1.92 -4.08
C ALA A 187 29.98 1.76 -4.11
N LYS A 188 30.50 0.64 -3.60
CA LYS A 188 31.94 0.37 -3.56
C LYS A 188 32.49 0.26 -4.99
N LEU A 189 33.63 0.89 -5.24
CA LEU A 189 34.39 0.68 -6.48
C LEU A 189 34.95 -0.76 -6.45
N GLN A 190 34.65 -1.56 -7.49
CA GLN A 190 35.35 -2.82 -7.74
C GLN A 190 36.80 -2.55 -8.13
#